data_AF-A0A800A3P5-F1
#
_entry.id   AF-A0A800A3P5-F1
#
_cell.length_a   1.000
_cell.length_b   1.000
_cell.length_c   1.000
_cell.angle_alpha   90.00
_cell.angle_beta   90.00
_cell.angle_gamma   90.00
#
_symmetry.space_group_name_H-M   'P 1'
#
loop_
_entity.id
_entity.type
_entity.pdbx_description
1 polymer ?
#
loop_
_entity_poly.entity_id
_entity_poly.type
_entity_poly.pdbx_seq_one_letter_code
_entity_poly.pdbx_strand_id
1 'polypeptide(L)'
;MPRPRWPLLRALAAQLATGAVIFGSAFGLAAGTGIRPPLMALLALQGIGAAVLGTRFGLAQWWIPIQLVLPSALALAWPWQVPEWIFLVLFVLLVLVFWNSARGGVPLYLSNPRTRAALAALLPQEAGNGETSKRTKQEEAGSGKTATESKNKNKPGVRFADLGCGLGGPVLDLARRRPDGHFTGIESAPLPFALAWLRLRFAGLANVKLLFGNYRSHGLGEYDVVYAFLSPVPMPDLFDQAKQEMKSGSLLISNTFDVPGHPADETVEIADRRQTSLYLWRL
;
A
#
# COMPACT_ATOMS: atom_id res chain seq x y z
N MET A 1 -7.58 6.87 -22.64
CA MET A 1 -7.45 5.88 -23.73
C MET A 1 -7.62 4.48 -23.18
N PRO A 2 -8.41 3.60 -23.81
CA PRO A 2 -8.60 2.22 -23.35
C PRO A 2 -7.26 1.47 -23.38
N ARG A 3 -6.91 0.80 -22.28
CA ARG A 3 -5.68 0.00 -22.20
C ARG A 3 -5.82 -1.22 -23.12
N PRO A 4 -4.76 -1.55 -23.90
CA PRO A 4 -4.81 -2.71 -24.77
C PRO A 4 -5.02 -3.98 -23.94
N ARG A 5 -5.90 -4.88 -24.41
CA ARG A 5 -6.23 -6.11 -23.68
C ARG A 5 -4.99 -6.97 -23.45
N TRP A 6 -4.05 -7.02 -24.41
CA TRP A 6 -2.86 -7.88 -24.37
C TRP A 6 -1.56 -7.07 -24.62
N PRO A 7 -1.07 -6.31 -23.63
CA PRO A 7 0.11 -5.46 -23.81
C PRO A 7 1.37 -6.26 -24.09
N LEU A 8 1.53 -7.43 -23.46
CA LEU A 8 2.70 -8.31 -23.64
C LEU A 8 2.82 -8.82 -25.08
N LEU A 9 1.72 -9.30 -25.66
CA LEU A 9 1.73 -9.82 -27.04
C LEU A 9 2.04 -8.72 -28.06
N ARG A 10 1.52 -7.51 -27.85
CA ARG A 10 1.85 -6.35 -28.71
C ARG A 10 3.30 -5.93 -28.56
N ALA A 11 3.83 -5.92 -27.34
CA ALA A 11 5.23 -5.60 -27.08
C ALA A 11 6.17 -6.62 -27.75
N LEU A 12 5.85 -7.92 -27.62
CA LEU A 12 6.59 -8.99 -28.26
C LEU A 12 6.51 -8.90 -29.79
N ALA A 13 5.32 -8.70 -30.36
CA ALA A 13 5.14 -8.54 -31.80
C ALA A 13 5.97 -7.36 -32.35
N ALA A 14 6.01 -6.23 -31.63
CA ALA A 14 6.83 -5.09 -32.01
C ALA A 14 8.34 -5.44 -31.99
N GLN A 15 8.82 -6.14 -30.97
CA GLN A 15 10.21 -6.60 -30.89
C GLN A 15 10.59 -7.55 -32.01
N LEU A 16 9.73 -8.53 -32.31
CA LEU A 16 9.98 -9.50 -33.37
C LEU A 16 9.96 -8.85 -34.76
N ALA A 17 8.98 -7.99 -35.03
CA ALA A 17 8.87 -7.29 -36.30
C ALA A 17 10.07 -6.37 -36.55
N THR A 18 10.45 -5.55 -35.57
CA THR A 18 11.62 -4.68 -35.70
C THR A 18 12.91 -5.50 -35.76
N GLY A 19 13.04 -6.55 -34.95
CA GLY A 19 14.20 -7.44 -34.96
C GLY A 19 14.40 -8.07 -36.35
N ALA A 20 13.35 -8.62 -36.95
CA ALA A 20 13.42 -9.21 -38.28
C ALA A 20 13.92 -8.21 -39.34
N VAL A 21 13.43 -6.97 -39.31
CA VAL A 21 13.86 -5.91 -40.24
C VAL A 21 15.31 -5.52 -40.02
N ILE A 22 15.72 -5.26 -38.78
CA ILE A 22 17.07 -4.78 -38.46
C ILE A 22 18.12 -5.87 -38.74
N PHE A 23 17.89 -7.10 -38.27
CA PHE A 23 18.82 -8.21 -38.48
C PHE A 23 18.82 -8.70 -39.93
N GLY A 24 17.67 -8.72 -40.60
CA GLY A 24 17.60 -9.02 -42.04
C GLY A 24 18.37 -8.01 -42.88
N SER A 25 18.25 -6.72 -42.56
CA SER A 25 19.00 -5.65 -43.24
C SER A 25 20.50 -5.75 -42.97
N ALA A 26 20.90 -6.03 -41.73
CA ALA A 26 22.30 -6.22 -41.36
C ALA A 26 22.91 -7.46 -42.06
N PHE A 27 22.15 -8.54 -42.19
CA PHE A 27 22.55 -9.73 -42.94
C PHE A 27 22.75 -9.42 -44.43
N GLY A 28 21.80 -8.73 -45.06
CA GLY A 28 21.93 -8.30 -46.46
C GLY A 28 23.14 -7.40 -46.69
N LEU A 29 23.38 -6.43 -45.79
CA LEU A 29 24.56 -5.57 -45.83
C LEU A 29 25.86 -6.38 -45.72
N ALA A 30 25.93 -7.32 -44.77
CA ALA A 30 27.09 -8.17 -44.58
C ALA A 30 27.34 -9.09 -45.78
N ALA A 31 26.28 -9.63 -46.39
CA ALA A 31 26.38 -10.48 -47.58
C ALA A 31 26.84 -9.70 -48.81
N GLY A 32 26.38 -8.46 -48.99
CA GLY A 32 26.72 -7.64 -50.15
C GLY A 32 28.05 -6.88 -50.04
N THR A 33 28.45 -6.48 -48.84
CA THR A 33 29.61 -5.58 -48.62
C THR A 33 30.69 -6.15 -47.71
N GLY A 34 30.42 -7.26 -47.03
CA GLY A 34 31.30 -7.82 -45.99
C GLY A 34 31.29 -7.06 -44.65
N ILE A 35 30.67 -5.88 -44.58
CA ILE A 35 30.61 -5.07 -43.36
C ILE A 35 29.62 -5.70 -42.37
N ARG A 36 30.08 -5.95 -41.15
CA ARG A 36 29.27 -6.51 -40.05
C ARG A 36 29.06 -5.45 -38.97
N PRO A 37 27.85 -4.87 -38.86
CA PRO A 37 27.55 -3.91 -37.79
C PRO A 37 27.73 -4.56 -36.40
N PRO A 38 28.15 -3.79 -35.38
CA PRO A 38 28.30 -4.33 -34.03
C PRO A 38 26.93 -4.72 -33.45
N LEU A 39 26.88 -5.88 -32.78
CA LEU A 39 25.64 -6.45 -32.23
C LEU A 39 24.88 -5.47 -31.32
N MET A 40 25.59 -4.75 -30.45
CA MET A 40 24.97 -3.78 -29.54
C MET A 40 24.27 -2.63 -30.27
N ALA A 41 24.77 -2.20 -31.43
CA ALA A 41 24.10 -1.19 -32.23
C ALA A 41 22.81 -1.74 -32.87
N LEU A 42 22.84 -2.98 -33.35
CA LEU A 42 21.64 -3.65 -33.90
C LEU A 42 20.56 -3.82 -32.83
N LEU A 43 20.93 -4.23 -31.62
CA LEU A 43 19.99 -4.38 -30.50
C LEU A 43 19.42 -3.04 -30.02
N ALA A 44 20.24 -1.97 -29.99
CA ALA A 44 19.75 -0.63 -29.69
C ALA A 44 18.76 -0.13 -30.76
N LEU A 45 19.06 -0.34 -32.05
CA LEU A 45 18.15 -0.01 -33.15
C LEU A 45 16.87 -0.83 -33.10
N GLN A 46 16.95 -2.11 -32.75
CA GLN A 46 15.78 -2.96 -32.50
C GLN A 46 14.93 -2.38 -31.38
N GLY A 47 15.53 -2.00 -30.24
CA GLY A 47 14.79 -1.44 -29.11
C GLY A 47 14.11 -0.10 -29.44
N ILE A 48 14.79 0.78 -30.18
CA ILE A 48 14.22 2.05 -30.66
C ILE A 48 13.03 1.79 -31.59
N GLY A 49 13.21 0.94 -32.60
CA GLY A 49 12.14 0.64 -33.54
C GLY A 49 10.95 -0.07 -32.88
N ALA A 50 11.21 -0.97 -31.92
CA ALA A 50 10.17 -1.65 -31.15
C ALA A 50 9.41 -0.69 -30.22
N ALA A 51 10.08 0.32 -29.66
CA ALA A 51 9.44 1.37 -28.87
C ALA A 51 8.52 2.23 -29.75
N VAL A 52 9.00 2.68 -30.92
CA VAL A 52 8.18 3.45 -31.88
C VAL A 52 6.99 2.61 -32.34
N LEU A 53 7.21 1.39 -32.81
CA LEU A 53 6.15 0.50 -33.29
C LEU A 53 5.16 0.14 -32.17
N GLY A 54 5.66 -0.09 -30.95
CA GLY A 54 4.86 -0.36 -29.76
C GLY A 54 3.89 0.78 -29.42
N THR A 55 4.32 2.04 -29.53
CA THR A 55 3.42 3.19 -29.34
C THR A 55 2.34 3.24 -30.42
N ARG A 56 2.65 2.86 -31.66
CA ARG A 56 1.65 2.74 -32.76
C ARG A 56 0.66 1.60 -32.54
N PHE A 57 1.07 0.54 -31.84
CA PHE A 57 0.17 -0.52 -31.38
C PHE A 57 -0.63 -0.15 -30.13
N GLY A 58 -0.56 1.10 -29.66
CA GLY A 58 -1.33 1.59 -28.51
C GLY A 58 -0.80 1.09 -27.16
N LEU A 59 0.48 0.72 -27.06
CA LEU A 59 1.11 0.49 -25.77
C LEU A 59 1.19 1.79 -24.96
N ALA A 60 1.03 1.68 -23.64
CA ALA A 60 1.20 2.81 -22.73
C ALA A 60 2.65 3.30 -22.72
N GLN A 61 2.86 4.60 -22.48
CA GLN A 61 4.19 5.24 -22.55
C GLN A 61 5.26 4.60 -21.66
N TRP A 62 4.89 3.97 -20.54
CA TRP A 62 5.83 3.28 -19.66
C TRP A 62 6.45 2.02 -20.31
N TRP A 63 5.89 1.50 -21.40
CA TRP A 63 6.49 0.40 -22.18
C TRP A 63 7.70 0.86 -23.00
N ILE A 64 7.84 2.14 -23.31
CA ILE A 64 8.94 2.69 -24.11
C ILE A 64 10.31 2.34 -23.49
N PRO A 65 10.60 2.67 -22.21
CA PRO A 65 11.89 2.33 -21.62
C PRO A 65 12.14 0.82 -21.59
N ILE A 66 11.10 0.01 -21.41
CA ILE A 66 11.22 -1.46 -21.43
C ILE A 66 11.62 -1.95 -22.82
N GLN A 67 10.92 -1.51 -23.86
CA GLN A 67 11.22 -1.90 -25.24
C GLN A 67 12.62 -1.47 -25.67
N LEU A 68 13.06 -0.30 -25.22
CA LEU A 68 14.37 0.26 -25.55
C LEU A 68 15.52 -0.50 -24.88
N VAL A 69 15.36 -0.87 -23.61
CA VAL A 69 16.43 -1.45 -22.80
C VAL A 69 16.48 -2.97 -22.92
N LEU A 70 15.33 -3.64 -23.07
CA LEU A 70 15.23 -5.10 -22.92
C LEU A 70 16.18 -5.91 -23.83
N PRO A 71 16.28 -5.67 -25.16
CA PRO A 71 17.16 -6.47 -26.02
C PRO A 71 18.64 -6.34 -25.63
N SER A 72 19.08 -5.12 -25.35
CA SER A 72 20.45 -4.81 -24.93
C SER A 72 20.75 -5.38 -23.54
N ALA A 73 19.81 -5.27 -22.60
CA ALA A 73 19.96 -5.81 -21.25
C ALA A 73 20.07 -7.34 -21.27
N LEU A 74 19.28 -8.03 -22.10
CA LEU A 74 19.37 -9.48 -22.27
C LEU A 74 20.74 -9.90 -22.82
N ALA A 75 21.25 -9.19 -23.84
CA ALA A 75 22.57 -9.49 -24.39
C ALA A 75 23.71 -9.24 -23.39
N LEU A 76 23.61 -8.18 -22.57
CA LEU A 76 24.59 -7.89 -21.52
C LEU A 76 24.51 -8.87 -20.34
N ALA A 77 23.33 -9.38 -20.02
CA ALA A 77 23.13 -10.37 -18.96
C ALA A 77 23.49 -11.79 -19.39
N TRP A 78 23.50 -12.09 -20.70
CA TRP A 78 23.77 -13.42 -21.25
C TRP A 78 25.07 -14.05 -20.72
N PRO A 79 26.22 -13.34 -20.66
CA PRO A 79 27.47 -13.92 -20.17
C PRO A 79 27.47 -14.21 -18.67
N TRP A 80 26.57 -13.60 -17.90
CA TRP A 80 26.51 -13.78 -16.45
C TRP A 80 25.92 -15.12 -16.03
N GLN A 81 25.36 -15.89 -16.98
CA GLN A 81 24.81 -17.23 -16.76
C GLN A 81 24.01 -17.30 -15.45
N VAL A 82 23.14 -16.30 -15.26
CA VAL A 82 22.41 -16.11 -14.00
C VAL A 82 21.64 -17.40 -13.70
N PRO A 83 21.91 -18.07 -12.57
CA PRO A 83 21.25 -19.33 -12.25
C PRO A 83 19.72 -19.20 -12.25
N GLU A 84 19.04 -20.20 -12.80
CA GLU A 84 17.59 -20.16 -13.02
C GLU A 84 16.82 -20.05 -11.70
N TRP A 85 17.37 -20.61 -10.63
CA TRP A 85 16.80 -20.55 -9.29
C TRP A 85 16.67 -19.11 -8.77
N ILE A 86 17.48 -18.16 -9.24
CA ILE A 86 17.36 -16.75 -8.84
C ILE A 86 16.02 -16.18 -9.32
N PHE A 87 15.61 -16.48 -10.55
CA PHE A 87 14.31 -16.05 -11.07
C PHE A 87 13.16 -16.69 -10.29
N LEU A 88 13.31 -17.97 -9.92
CA LEU A 88 12.33 -18.66 -9.08
C LEU A 88 12.23 -18.01 -7.68
N VAL A 89 13.36 -17.71 -7.04
CA VAL A 89 13.40 -17.03 -5.74
C VAL A 89 12.78 -15.64 -5.85
N LEU A 90 13.13 -14.85 -6.87
CA LEU A 90 12.53 -13.53 -7.10
C LEU A 90 11.01 -13.64 -7.32
N PHE A 91 10.55 -14.61 -8.09
CA PHE A 91 9.13 -14.86 -8.30
C PHE A 91 8.42 -15.20 -6.98
N VAL A 92 8.98 -16.13 -6.19
CA VAL A 92 8.42 -16.50 -4.88
C VAL A 92 8.40 -15.29 -3.94
N LEU A 93 9.48 -14.51 -3.87
CA LEU A 93 9.53 -13.28 -3.06
C LEU A 93 8.45 -12.29 -3.47
N LEU A 94 8.27 -12.07 -4.78
CA LEU A 94 7.21 -11.20 -5.29
C LEU A 94 5.81 -11.73 -4.91
N VAL A 95 5.58 -13.04 -5.00
CA VAL A 95 4.31 -13.65 -4.57
C VAL A 95 4.09 -13.48 -3.06
N LEU A 96 5.13 -13.63 -2.23
CA LEU A 96 5.03 -13.47 -0.78
C LEU A 96 4.82 -12.01 -0.34
N VAL A 97 5.34 -11.04 -1.10
CA VAL A 97 5.13 -9.60 -0.86
C VAL A 97 3.77 -9.14 -1.37
N PHE A 98 3.42 -9.51 -2.60
CA PHE A 98 2.19 -9.09 -3.28
C PHE A 98 1.07 -10.13 -3.15
N TRP A 99 1.12 -10.93 -2.09
CA TRP A 99 0.19 -12.00 -1.80
C TRP A 99 -1.28 -11.55 -1.82
N ASN A 100 -1.54 -10.35 -1.28
CA ASN A 100 -2.87 -9.76 -1.24
C ASN A 100 -3.32 -9.29 -2.64
N SER A 101 -2.40 -8.77 -3.46
CA SER A 101 -2.69 -8.43 -4.86
C SER A 101 -3.05 -9.69 -5.67
N ALA A 102 -2.33 -10.79 -5.45
CA ALA A 102 -2.52 -12.04 -6.17
C ALA A 102 -3.85 -12.72 -5.84
N ARG A 103 -4.32 -12.65 -4.59
CA ARG A 103 -5.56 -13.33 -4.15
C ARG A 103 -6.80 -12.44 -4.08
N GLY A 104 -6.64 -11.16 -3.76
CA GLY A 104 -7.77 -10.26 -3.44
C GLY A 104 -7.71 -8.88 -4.10
N GLY A 105 -6.72 -8.62 -4.97
CA GLY A 105 -6.61 -7.34 -5.68
C GLY A 105 -6.33 -6.13 -4.78
N VAL A 106 -5.78 -6.35 -3.57
CA VAL A 106 -5.39 -5.27 -2.64
C VAL A 106 -3.87 -5.13 -2.65
N PRO A 107 -3.31 -4.05 -3.25
CA PRO A 107 -1.88 -3.76 -3.21
C PRO A 107 -1.36 -3.52 -1.79
N LEU A 108 -0.04 -3.68 -1.63
CA LEU A 108 0.63 -3.27 -0.40
C LEU A 108 0.75 -1.73 -0.36
N TYR A 109 0.03 -1.11 0.56
CA TYR A 109 0.18 0.31 0.87
C TYR A 109 0.94 0.50 2.18
N LEU A 110 1.82 1.50 2.20
CA LEU A 110 2.60 1.86 3.38
C LEU A 110 2.34 3.31 3.76
N SER A 111 1.84 3.48 4.99
CA SER A 111 1.62 4.80 5.59
C SER A 111 2.95 5.50 5.84
N ASN A 112 3.00 6.79 5.51
CA ASN A 112 4.19 7.59 5.72
C ASN A 112 4.26 8.13 7.18
N PRO A 113 5.39 8.72 7.62
CA PRO A 113 5.52 9.26 8.97
C PRO A 113 4.51 10.38 9.30
N ARG A 114 4.11 11.21 8.33
CA ARG A 114 3.15 12.31 8.54
C ARG A 114 1.76 11.77 8.83
N THR A 115 1.32 10.77 8.06
CA THR A 115 0.07 10.03 8.33
C THR A 115 0.08 9.45 9.74
N ARG A 116 1.18 8.81 10.17
CA ARG A 116 1.28 8.21 11.52
C ARG A 116 1.20 9.26 12.63
N ALA A 117 1.80 10.42 12.43
CA ALA A 117 1.67 11.55 13.36
C ALA A 117 0.24 12.08 13.43
N ALA A 118 -0.46 12.19 12.29
CA ALA A 118 -1.86 12.59 12.26
C ALA A 118 -2.77 11.55 12.94
N LEU A 119 -2.56 10.26 12.68
CA LEU A 119 -3.27 9.19 13.38
C LEU A 119 -3.11 9.31 14.90
N ALA A 120 -1.89 9.59 15.38
CA ALA A 120 -1.63 9.77 16.81
C ALA A 120 -2.44 10.91 17.43
N ALA A 121 -2.67 11.99 16.66
CA ALA A 121 -3.48 13.13 17.09
C ALA A 121 -4.99 12.84 17.07
N LEU A 122 -5.43 11.90 16.22
CA LEU A 122 -6.83 11.47 16.10
C LEU A 122 -7.23 10.40 17.14
N LEU A 123 -6.26 9.75 17.79
CA LEU A 123 -6.57 8.74 18.81
C LEU A 123 -7.25 9.38 20.02
N PRO A 124 -8.38 8.81 20.50
CA PRO A 124 -9.00 9.28 21.73
C PRO A 124 -8.05 9.11 22.93
N GLN A 125 -8.21 9.97 23.93
CA GLN A 125 -7.41 9.89 25.16
C GLN A 125 -7.84 8.72 26.05
N GLU A 126 -9.11 8.31 25.99
CA GLU A 126 -9.70 7.23 26.77
C GLU A 126 -10.49 6.28 25.84
N ALA A 127 -10.59 4.99 26.20
CA ALA A 127 -11.48 4.06 25.50
C ALA A 127 -12.93 4.57 25.54
N GLY A 128 -13.69 4.34 24.47
CA GLY A 128 -14.99 4.97 24.26
C GLY A 128 -16.02 4.56 25.32
N ASN A 129 -16.35 5.49 26.21
CA ASN A 129 -17.63 5.48 26.92
C ASN A 129 -18.54 6.44 26.15
N GLY A 130 -19.57 5.90 25.51
CA GLY A 130 -20.57 6.72 24.82
C GLY A 130 -21.24 7.66 25.81
N GLU A 131 -20.87 8.94 25.76
CA GLU A 131 -21.67 10.09 26.18
C GLU A 131 -20.91 11.36 25.78
N THR A 132 -21.24 11.87 24.59
CA THR A 132 -20.89 13.23 24.21
C THR A 132 -21.59 14.17 25.18
N SER A 133 -20.84 14.70 26.15
CA SER A 133 -21.25 15.87 26.91
C SER A 133 -21.55 16.98 25.90
N LYS A 134 -22.84 17.17 25.61
CA LYS A 134 -23.34 18.37 24.96
C LYS A 134 -22.91 19.53 25.84
N ARG A 135 -21.92 20.29 25.38
CA ARG A 135 -21.64 21.63 25.88
C ARG A 135 -22.85 22.51 25.57
N THR A 136 -23.85 22.48 26.45
CA THR A 136 -24.85 23.53 26.53
C THR A 136 -24.13 24.77 27.04
N LYS A 137 -23.94 25.75 26.18
CA LYS A 137 -23.67 27.12 26.59
C LYS A 137 -24.94 27.64 27.28
N GLN A 138 -24.89 27.80 28.60
CA GLN A 138 -25.68 28.82 29.30
C GLN A 138 -25.02 29.16 30.64
N GLU A 139 -25.08 30.45 30.93
CA GLU A 139 -24.38 31.26 31.92
C GLU A 139 -24.52 30.77 33.38
N GLU A 140 -23.50 31.00 34.22
CA GLU A 140 -23.51 32.13 35.19
C GLU A 140 -22.24 32.17 36.06
N ALA A 141 -21.95 33.38 36.52
CA ALA A 141 -20.79 33.78 37.29
C ALA A 141 -20.76 33.19 38.71
N GLY A 142 -19.56 32.89 39.23
CA GLY A 142 -19.40 32.53 40.64
C GLY A 142 -18.02 32.03 41.03
N SER A 143 -17.21 32.94 41.56
CA SER A 143 -16.14 32.77 42.56
C SER A 143 -15.62 31.36 42.91
N GLY A 144 -14.33 31.15 42.64
CA GLY A 144 -13.37 30.50 43.54
C GLY A 144 -13.63 29.08 44.03
N LYS A 145 -12.93 28.10 43.42
CA LYS A 145 -12.00 27.20 44.15
C LYS A 145 -11.33 26.24 43.18
N THR A 146 -10.01 26.23 43.26
CA THR A 146 -9.08 25.25 42.68
C THR A 146 -9.48 23.85 43.12
N ALA A 147 -10.06 23.06 42.22
CA ALA A 147 -10.36 21.65 42.42
C ALA A 147 -9.54 20.83 41.42
N THR A 148 -8.37 20.43 41.91
CA THR A 148 -7.72 19.13 41.72
C THR A 148 -8.18 18.31 40.51
N GLU A 149 -7.35 18.27 39.46
CA GLU A 149 -7.38 17.25 38.42
C GLU A 149 -7.18 15.85 39.04
N SER A 150 -8.29 15.20 39.40
CA SER A 150 -8.30 13.76 39.66
C SER A 150 -8.29 13.02 38.33
N LYS A 151 -7.09 12.79 37.79
CA LYS A 151 -6.87 11.94 36.62
C LYS A 151 -7.28 10.51 37.00
N ASN A 152 -8.43 10.07 36.49
CA ASN A 152 -9.05 8.79 36.84
C ASN A 152 -8.16 7.63 36.37
N LYS A 153 -7.36 7.04 37.27
CA LYS A 153 -6.32 6.02 37.00
C LYS A 153 -6.85 4.65 36.54
N ASN A 154 -8.14 4.51 36.24
CA ASN A 154 -8.80 3.20 36.10
C ASN A 154 -9.50 2.96 34.76
N LYS A 155 -9.35 3.84 33.76
CA LYS A 155 -9.90 3.58 32.42
C LYS A 155 -8.86 2.90 31.54
N PRO A 156 -9.23 1.82 30.82
CA PRO A 156 -8.32 1.20 29.85
C PRO A 156 -8.01 2.20 28.72
N GLY A 157 -6.77 2.21 28.25
CA GLY A 157 -6.37 3.03 27.12
C GLY A 157 -6.96 2.53 25.80
N VAL A 158 -6.80 3.34 24.75
CA VAL A 158 -7.39 3.10 23.43
C VAL A 158 -6.99 1.74 22.84
N ARG A 159 -7.95 1.03 22.24
CA ARG A 159 -7.72 -0.18 21.45
C ARG A 159 -7.81 0.16 19.96
N PHE A 160 -6.68 0.06 19.28
CA PHE A 160 -6.53 0.41 17.87
C PHE A 160 -6.23 -0.83 17.02
N ALA A 161 -6.86 -0.95 15.85
CA ALA A 161 -6.54 -1.96 14.85
C ALA A 161 -6.07 -1.34 13.52
N ASP A 162 -5.04 -1.91 12.92
CA ASP A 162 -4.54 -1.61 11.56
C ASP A 162 -4.81 -2.80 10.65
N LEU A 163 -5.75 -2.64 9.71
CA LEU A 163 -6.17 -3.67 8.78
C LEU A 163 -5.29 -3.64 7.53
N GLY A 164 -4.50 -4.70 7.33
CA GLY A 164 -3.45 -4.73 6.31
C GLY A 164 -2.22 -3.96 6.78
N CYS A 165 -1.72 -4.26 7.99
CA CYS A 165 -0.69 -3.45 8.64
C CYS A 165 0.68 -3.46 7.93
N GLY A 166 0.88 -4.31 6.92
CA GLY A 166 2.11 -4.41 6.14
C GLY A 166 3.32 -4.68 7.03
N LEU A 167 4.24 -3.72 7.08
CA LEU A 167 5.45 -3.78 7.91
C LEU A 167 5.24 -3.31 9.37
N GLY A 168 3.99 -3.14 9.80
CA GLY A 168 3.61 -2.69 11.14
C GLY A 168 3.89 -1.21 11.42
N GLY A 169 4.01 -0.38 10.38
CA GLY A 169 4.42 1.01 10.49
C GLY A 169 3.57 1.84 11.47
N PRO A 170 2.25 1.91 11.29
CA PRO A 170 1.35 2.63 12.20
C PRO A 170 1.35 2.05 13.61
N VAL A 171 1.08 0.75 13.78
CA VAL A 171 0.95 0.13 15.12
C VAL A 171 2.22 0.25 15.96
N LEU A 172 3.41 0.09 15.37
CA LEU A 172 4.68 0.23 16.10
C LEU A 172 4.99 1.70 16.44
N ASP A 173 4.57 2.65 15.61
CA ASP A 173 4.79 4.08 15.87
C ASP A 173 3.86 4.59 16.96
N LEU A 174 2.57 4.25 16.86
CA LEU A 174 1.54 4.65 17.81
C LEU A 174 1.79 4.05 19.18
N ALA A 175 2.16 2.77 19.27
CA ALA A 175 2.48 2.10 20.52
C ALA A 175 3.63 2.76 21.30
N ARG A 176 4.63 3.34 20.61
CA ARG A 176 5.70 4.12 21.25
C ARG A 176 5.21 5.46 21.80
N ARG A 177 4.28 6.11 21.09
CA ARG A 177 3.72 7.41 21.49
C ARG A 177 2.64 7.30 22.57
N ARG A 178 1.96 6.16 22.63
CA ARG A 178 0.85 5.86 23.54
C ARG A 178 1.08 4.54 24.27
N PRO A 179 1.99 4.49 25.27
CA PRO A 179 2.20 3.29 26.09
C PRO A 179 0.95 2.84 26.86
N ASP A 180 -0.02 3.72 27.03
CA ASP A 180 -1.32 3.48 27.66
C ASP A 180 -2.30 2.69 26.78
N GLY A 181 -2.14 2.74 25.45
CA GLY A 181 -3.04 2.09 24.49
C GLY A 181 -2.54 0.71 24.03
N HIS A 182 -3.45 -0.06 23.43
CA HIS A 182 -3.17 -1.36 22.81
C HIS A 182 -3.38 -1.31 21.30
N PHE A 183 -2.39 -1.80 20.54
CA PHE A 183 -2.36 -1.67 19.08
C PHE A 183 -2.27 -3.04 18.43
N THR A 184 -3.22 -3.36 17.56
CA THR A 184 -3.27 -4.63 16.84
C THR A 184 -3.05 -4.41 15.35
N GLY A 185 -2.07 -5.09 14.76
CA GLY A 185 -1.87 -5.12 13.30
C GLY A 185 -2.30 -6.45 12.73
N ILE A 186 -3.12 -6.45 11.68
CA ILE A 186 -3.57 -7.66 10.97
C ILE A 186 -2.99 -7.65 9.56
N GLU A 187 -2.28 -8.69 9.16
CA GLU A 187 -1.71 -8.81 7.82
C GLU A 187 -1.81 -10.24 7.29
N SER A 188 -2.25 -10.39 6.04
CA SER A 188 -2.40 -11.68 5.36
C SER A 188 -1.22 -12.05 4.47
N ALA A 189 -0.38 -11.09 4.09
CA ALA A 189 0.80 -11.29 3.27
C ALA A 189 1.96 -11.89 4.11
N PRO A 190 2.48 -13.08 3.77
CA PRO A 190 3.45 -13.78 4.61
C PRO A 190 4.74 -12.98 4.86
N LEU A 191 5.34 -12.39 3.82
CA LEU A 191 6.61 -11.69 3.98
C LEU A 191 6.45 -10.34 4.72
N PRO A 192 5.48 -9.48 4.38
CA PRO A 192 5.21 -8.28 5.18
C PRO A 192 4.92 -8.60 6.65
N PHE A 193 4.10 -9.61 6.95
CA PHE A 193 3.84 -10.05 8.31
C PHE A 193 5.10 -10.52 9.03
N ALA A 194 5.91 -11.38 8.40
CA ALA A 194 7.16 -11.88 9.00
C ALA A 194 8.12 -10.73 9.33
N LEU A 195 8.22 -9.72 8.46
CA LEU A 195 9.02 -8.52 8.70
C LEU A 195 8.44 -7.64 9.81
N ALA A 196 7.11 -7.46 9.88
CA ALA A 196 6.46 -6.75 10.98
C ALA A 196 6.69 -7.45 12.32
N TRP A 197 6.56 -8.77 12.36
CA TRP A 197 6.84 -9.60 13.53
C TRP A 197 8.30 -9.45 13.99
N LEU A 198 9.25 -9.52 13.06
CA LEU A 198 10.67 -9.33 13.39
C LEU A 198 10.94 -7.93 13.94
N ARG A 199 10.34 -6.90 13.33
CA ARG A 199 10.43 -5.50 13.81
C ARG A 199 9.85 -5.35 15.22
N LEU A 200 8.71 -5.98 15.50
CA LEU A 200 8.11 -5.98 16.84
C LEU A 200 9.03 -6.66 17.87
N ARG A 201 9.60 -7.82 17.50
CA ARG A 201 10.50 -8.60 18.37
C ARG A 201 11.72 -7.80 18.83
N PHE A 202 12.23 -6.91 17.99
CA PHE A 202 13.33 -6.01 18.33
C PHE A 202 12.90 -4.68 18.95
N ALA A 203 11.63 -4.27 18.78
CA ALA A 203 11.13 -3.02 19.33
C ALA A 203 10.82 -3.09 20.83
N GLY A 204 10.63 -4.28 21.40
CA GLY A 204 10.36 -4.45 22.83
C GLY A 204 9.02 -3.89 23.30
N LEU A 205 8.04 -3.77 22.40
CA LEU A 205 6.73 -3.17 22.68
C LEU A 205 5.74 -4.24 23.16
N ALA A 206 5.36 -4.19 24.44
CA ALA A 206 4.40 -5.13 25.03
C ALA A 206 2.94 -4.81 24.69
N ASN A 207 2.67 -3.58 24.24
CA ASN A 207 1.33 -3.09 23.91
C ASN A 207 0.98 -3.22 22.42
N VAL A 208 1.70 -4.08 21.68
CA VAL A 208 1.43 -4.39 20.27
C VAL A 208 1.13 -5.87 20.11
N LYS A 209 0.06 -6.18 19.38
CA LYS A 209 -0.29 -7.54 18.94
C LYS A 209 -0.26 -7.59 17.41
N LEU A 210 0.35 -8.62 16.84
CA LEU A 210 0.31 -8.87 15.39
C LEU A 210 -0.43 -10.16 15.12
N LEU A 211 -1.37 -10.12 14.18
CA LEU A 211 -2.20 -11.25 13.77
C LEU A 211 -1.96 -11.55 12.30
N PHE A 212 -1.59 -12.80 12.01
CA PHE A 212 -1.46 -13.27 10.64
C PHE A 212 -2.82 -13.77 10.15
N GLY A 213 -3.35 -13.16 9.09
CA GLY A 213 -4.62 -13.59 8.52
C GLY A 213 -5.40 -12.47 7.82
N ASN A 214 -6.61 -12.81 7.39
CA ASN A 214 -7.54 -11.86 6.79
C ASN A 214 -8.32 -11.14 7.90
N TYR A 215 -8.38 -9.81 7.87
CA TYR A 215 -9.14 -9.05 8.85
C TYR A 215 -10.64 -9.38 8.83
N ARG A 216 -11.19 -9.82 7.69
CA ARG A 216 -12.62 -10.17 7.54
C ARG A 216 -13.06 -11.30 8.46
N SER A 217 -12.14 -12.15 8.92
CA SER A 217 -12.44 -13.21 9.89
C SER A 217 -12.20 -12.80 11.33
N HIS A 218 -11.84 -11.54 11.59
CA HIS A 218 -11.58 -11.00 12.91
C HIS A 218 -12.70 -10.02 13.28
N GLY A 219 -13.27 -10.17 14.47
CA GLY A 219 -14.28 -9.24 14.98
C GLY A 219 -13.69 -7.86 15.25
N LEU A 220 -14.41 -6.80 14.88
CA LEU A 220 -14.01 -5.41 15.08
C LEU A 220 -14.52 -4.80 16.39
N GLY A 221 -15.45 -5.47 17.08
CA GLY A 221 -16.16 -4.92 18.24
C GLY A 221 -15.34 -4.66 19.49
N GLU A 222 -14.09 -5.14 19.55
CA GLU A 222 -13.17 -4.86 20.65
C GLU A 222 -12.38 -3.55 20.48
N TYR A 223 -12.38 -2.95 19.28
CA TYR A 223 -11.56 -1.79 18.96
C TYR A 223 -12.35 -0.48 19.08
N ASP A 224 -11.71 0.53 19.64
CA ASP A 224 -12.21 1.91 19.67
C ASP A 224 -11.91 2.63 18.35
N VAL A 225 -10.82 2.24 17.69
CA VAL A 225 -10.39 2.82 16.42
C VAL A 225 -9.93 1.71 15.47
N VAL A 226 -10.51 1.67 14.27
CA VAL A 226 -10.07 0.80 13.18
C VAL A 226 -9.50 1.68 12.07
N TYR A 227 -8.29 1.38 11.63
CA TYR A 227 -7.60 2.07 10.55
C TYR A 227 -7.38 1.11 9.37
N ALA A 228 -7.60 1.60 8.16
CA ALA A 228 -7.41 0.84 6.93
C ALA A 228 -6.68 1.67 5.87
N PHE A 229 -5.64 1.09 5.26
CA PHE A 229 -5.02 1.58 4.02
C PHE A 229 -5.00 0.46 2.98
N LEU A 230 -6.19 0.10 2.51
CA LEU A 230 -6.42 -1.03 1.60
C LEU A 230 -6.56 -0.52 0.15
N SER A 231 -7.58 -0.95 -0.58
CA SER A 231 -7.96 -0.42 -1.90
C SER A 231 -9.46 -0.09 -1.90
N PRO A 232 -10.03 0.57 -2.93
CA PRO A 232 -11.46 0.89 -2.95
C PRO A 232 -12.38 -0.35 -2.89
N VAL A 233 -11.91 -1.48 -3.44
CA VAL A 233 -12.71 -2.71 -3.58
C VAL A 233 -13.22 -3.25 -2.22
N PRO A 234 -12.38 -3.44 -1.19
CA PRO A 234 -12.83 -3.91 0.13
C PRO A 234 -13.54 -2.86 1.00
N MET A 235 -13.55 -1.58 0.64
CA MET A 235 -14.04 -0.51 1.53
C MET A 235 -15.53 -0.60 1.89
N PRO A 236 -16.46 -0.90 0.96
CA PRO A 236 -17.88 -1.07 1.30
C PRO A 236 -18.11 -2.19 2.32
N ASP A 237 -17.57 -3.38 2.07
CA ASP A 237 -17.72 -4.52 2.99
C ASP A 237 -17.11 -4.22 4.37
N LEU A 238 -15.97 -3.53 4.40
CA LEU A 238 -15.33 -3.13 5.65
C LEU A 238 -16.21 -2.14 6.42
N PHE A 239 -16.81 -1.17 5.73
CA PHE A 239 -17.70 -0.20 6.34
C PHE A 239 -18.94 -0.87 6.95
N ASP A 240 -19.54 -1.83 6.22
CA ASP A 240 -20.67 -2.61 6.72
C ASP A 240 -20.31 -3.45 7.94
N GLN A 241 -19.16 -4.13 7.90
CA GLN A 241 -18.65 -4.89 9.04
C GLN A 241 -18.41 -3.98 10.25
N ALA A 242 -17.79 -2.81 10.04
CA ALA A 242 -17.51 -1.85 11.09
C ALA A 242 -18.82 -1.36 11.74
N LYS A 243 -19.82 -0.99 10.95
CA LYS A 243 -21.15 -0.58 11.45
C LYS A 243 -21.86 -1.65 12.27
N GLN A 244 -21.69 -2.92 11.89
CA GLN A 244 -22.35 -4.03 12.57
C GLN A 244 -21.65 -4.42 13.87
N GLU A 245 -20.32 -4.36 13.90
CA GLU A 245 -19.53 -4.96 14.98
C GLU A 245 -18.95 -3.94 15.95
N MET A 246 -18.56 -2.75 15.49
CA MET A 246 -17.91 -1.76 16.34
C MET A 246 -18.92 -1.06 17.26
N LYS A 247 -18.44 -0.64 18.43
CA LYS A 247 -19.29 0.03 19.42
C LYS A 247 -19.68 1.43 18.96
N SER A 248 -20.84 1.90 19.39
CA SER A 248 -21.23 3.29 19.10
C SER A 248 -20.23 4.29 19.68
N GLY A 249 -19.86 5.29 18.89
CA GLY A 249 -18.84 6.29 19.19
C GLY A 249 -17.41 5.88 18.83
N SER A 250 -17.20 4.64 18.36
CA SER A 250 -15.93 4.20 17.80
C SER A 250 -15.65 4.85 16.45
N LEU A 251 -14.40 4.76 15.99
CA LEU A 251 -13.92 5.48 14.81
C LEU A 251 -13.37 4.52 13.76
N LEU A 252 -13.92 4.56 12.56
CA LEU A 252 -13.31 3.97 11.36
C LEU A 252 -12.54 5.06 10.61
N ILE A 253 -11.27 4.81 10.33
CA ILE A 253 -10.38 5.71 9.58
C ILE A 253 -9.90 5.00 8.32
N SER A 254 -10.20 5.55 7.15
CA SER A 254 -9.61 5.11 5.89
C SER A 254 -8.57 6.10 5.39
N ASN A 255 -7.47 5.57 4.86
CA ASN A 255 -6.45 6.36 4.20
C ASN A 255 -6.66 6.36 2.69
N THR A 256 -6.79 7.55 2.11
CA THR A 256 -6.93 7.85 0.67
C THR A 256 -8.23 7.36 0.02
N PHE A 257 -8.85 6.28 0.50
CA PHE A 257 -10.01 5.68 -0.13
C PHE A 257 -11.30 5.98 0.63
N ASP A 258 -12.29 6.54 -0.06
CA ASP A 258 -13.62 6.76 0.46
C ASP A 258 -14.49 5.49 0.38
N VAL A 259 -15.71 5.58 0.92
CA VAL A 259 -16.72 4.52 0.81
C VAL A 259 -17.86 5.07 -0.06
N PRO A 260 -18.09 4.53 -1.27
CA PRO A 260 -19.16 4.99 -2.14
C PRO A 260 -20.53 4.97 -1.45
N GLY A 261 -21.26 6.08 -1.53
CA GLY A 261 -22.59 6.22 -0.90
C GLY A 261 -22.56 6.52 0.60
N HIS A 262 -21.38 6.56 1.23
CA HIS A 262 -21.21 6.80 2.66
C HIS A 262 -20.18 7.93 2.90
N PRO A 263 -20.60 9.21 2.84
CA PRO A 263 -19.70 10.33 3.09
C PRO A 263 -19.10 10.26 4.50
N ALA A 264 -17.83 10.64 4.63
CA ALA A 264 -17.15 10.72 5.92
C ALA A 264 -17.69 11.89 6.76
N ASP A 265 -17.73 11.70 8.08
CA ASP A 265 -18.11 12.75 9.03
C ASP A 265 -17.03 13.85 9.09
N GLU A 266 -15.78 13.44 8.95
CA GLU A 266 -14.62 14.33 8.94
C GLU A 266 -13.60 13.84 7.90
N THR A 267 -12.92 14.79 7.25
CA THR A 267 -11.79 14.50 6.36
C THR A 267 -10.59 15.32 6.79
N VAL A 268 -9.46 14.67 7.03
CA VAL A 268 -8.21 15.31 7.40
C VAL A 268 -7.22 15.19 6.25
N GLU A 269 -6.88 16.33 5.64
CA GLU A 269 -5.86 16.38 4.60
C GLU A 269 -4.45 16.40 5.21
N ILE A 270 -3.59 15.52 4.73
CA ILE A 270 -2.19 15.45 5.14
C ILE A 270 -1.35 16.14 4.07
N ALA A 271 -0.66 17.20 4.48
CA ALA A 271 0.31 17.91 3.65
C ALA A 271 1.55 17.03 3.36
N ASP A 272 1.42 16.08 2.45
CA ASP A 272 2.48 15.21 1.94
C ASP A 272 2.53 15.22 0.40
N ARG A 273 3.53 14.54 -0.16
CA ARG A 273 3.71 14.46 -1.63
C ARG A 273 2.59 13.68 -2.34
N ARG A 274 1.82 12.86 -1.60
CA ARG A 274 0.74 12.02 -2.13
C ARG A 274 -0.62 12.70 -2.00
N GLN A 275 -0.70 13.86 -1.36
CA GLN A 275 -1.94 14.55 -1.01
C GLN A 275 -2.90 13.60 -0.30
N THR A 276 -2.37 12.89 0.71
CA THR A 276 -3.13 11.88 1.45
C THR A 276 -4.31 12.51 2.19
N SER A 277 -5.51 11.94 2.02
CA SER A 277 -6.69 12.28 2.83
C SER A 277 -7.04 11.15 3.79
N LEU A 278 -7.34 11.48 5.04
CA LEU A 278 -7.91 10.54 6.00
C LEU A 278 -9.42 10.78 6.07
N TYR A 279 -10.21 9.76 5.77
CA TYR A 279 -11.67 9.76 5.88
C TYR A 279 -12.09 9.11 7.19
N LEU A 280 -12.90 9.80 7.98
CA LEU A 280 -13.29 9.39 9.32
C LEU A 280 -14.82 9.19 9.39
N TRP A 281 -15.25 8.03 9.89
CA TRP A 281 -16.64 7.73 10.20
C TRP A 281 -16.78 7.34 11.67
N ARG A 282 -17.70 7.99 12.37
CA ARG A 282 -18.12 7.62 13.73
C ARG A 282 -19.29 6.65 13.62
N LEU A 283 -19.15 5.49 14.27
CA LEU A 283 -20.10 4.38 14.18
C LEU A 283 -21.17 4.43 15.28
#